data_AF-A0A952E745-F1
#
_entry.id   AF-A0A952E745-F1
#
_cell.length_a   1.000
_cell.length_b   1.000
_cell.length_c   1.000
_cell.angle_alpha   90.00
_cell.angle_beta   90.00
_cell.angle_gamma   90.00
#
_symmetry.space_group_name_H-M   'P 1'
#
loop_
_entity.id
_entity.type
_entity.pdbx_description
1 polymer ?
#
loop_
_entity_poly.entity_id
_entity_poly.type
_entity_poly.pdbx_seq_one_letter_code
_entity_poly.pdbx_strand_id
1 'polypeptide(L)'
;MDSNRWLIYLLSLAAALVVNGQSAAGITGLKATGHDRRIDLVWNSDEQAAGYNIYRTDNGRSSWIKLNIKLHKPSVYSDFLGGNDQQYSYQVKSVLADGSKSAVSQTASAKSRAMNEEELLTSVQQATLRYFWEYGHPVSGLARERKGSGDTCTSGGTGFGMMAIMVGAERGLIGRTEAAERLLTMVRFLQEKATRYHGAWSHWLSGSTGKTRPFSRYDDGGDLVETAYLVEGMLTVRQYFNKDNSIEKELRERITQLWHEVEWGWYLQRPDSKQLYWHWSPKYGWKMNHKIGGHFNECMIVYLLAIASPSHPISADCYYEGWCGEPATEYVNGNSYYGYKQWVGWPKGGPLFFTHYSFIGFDPRGKKDKYCNYFENNRNISAWFKTG
;
A
#
# COMPACT_ATOMS: atom_id res chain seq x y z
N MET A 1 -65.12 33.05 29.02
CA MET A 1 -65.08 32.09 27.90
C MET A 1 -63.92 32.50 27.02
N ASP A 2 -62.98 31.57 26.86
CA ASP A 2 -61.64 31.73 26.28
C ASP A 2 -61.60 32.31 24.87
N SER A 3 -60.53 33.03 24.55
CA SER A 3 -59.54 32.63 23.53
C SER A 3 -58.58 33.77 23.16
N ASN A 4 -57.27 33.44 23.12
CA ASN A 4 -56.22 34.05 22.28
C ASN A 4 -55.80 35.52 22.57
N ARG A 5 -54.54 35.97 22.53
CA ARG A 5 -53.24 35.40 22.15
C ARG A 5 -52.13 36.43 22.46
N TRP A 6 -51.01 35.93 23.02
CA TRP A 6 -49.60 36.35 22.87
C TRP A 6 -49.16 37.80 23.15
N LEU A 7 -48.51 37.98 24.31
CA LEU A 7 -47.50 39.03 24.53
C LEU A 7 -46.08 38.43 24.45
N ILE A 8 -45.22 39.22 23.83
CA ILE A 8 -43.80 39.02 23.50
C ILE A 8 -42.94 38.93 24.76
N TYR A 9 -42.03 37.96 24.85
CA TYR A 9 -40.72 38.15 25.49
C TYR A 9 -39.63 37.37 24.73
N LEU A 10 -38.76 38.14 24.06
CA LEU A 10 -37.45 37.72 23.57
C LEU A 10 -36.54 37.52 24.79
N LEU A 11 -36.09 36.29 25.01
CA LEU A 11 -34.92 35.99 25.84
C LEU A 11 -33.97 35.14 25.01
N SER A 12 -32.94 35.80 24.48
CA SER A 12 -31.79 35.17 23.85
C SER A 12 -30.94 34.47 24.91
N LEU A 13 -31.18 33.17 25.12
CA LEU A 13 -30.21 32.30 25.76
C LEU A 13 -29.21 31.82 24.69
N ALA A 14 -28.09 32.52 24.59
CA ALA A 14 -26.88 31.95 24.05
C ALA A 14 -26.39 30.87 25.03
N ALA A 15 -26.82 29.62 24.81
CA ALA A 15 -26.20 28.48 25.46
C ALA A 15 -24.80 28.32 24.87
N ALA A 16 -23.80 28.83 25.58
CA ALA A 16 -22.42 28.41 25.38
C ALA A 16 -22.38 26.90 25.64
N LEU A 17 -22.31 26.11 24.57
CA LEU A 17 -21.92 24.71 24.63
C LEU A 17 -20.48 24.67 25.13
N VAL A 18 -20.32 24.58 26.45
CA VAL A 18 -19.12 24.01 27.05
C VAL A 18 -19.13 22.55 26.64
N VAL A 19 -18.42 22.24 25.56
CA VAL A 19 -18.04 20.87 25.25
C VAL A 19 -17.15 20.43 26.40
N ASN A 20 -17.71 19.66 27.34
CA ASN A 20 -16.95 18.99 28.37
C ASN A 20 -15.99 18.02 27.69
N GLY A 21 -14.79 18.50 27.38
CA GLY A 21 -13.64 17.71 26.98
C GLY A 21 -13.16 16.90 28.17
N GLN A 22 -13.86 15.81 28.48
CA GLN A 22 -13.37 14.78 29.37
C GLN A 22 -13.52 13.44 28.68
N SER A 23 -12.42 12.96 28.10
CA SER A 23 -12.21 11.53 27.90
C SER A 23 -11.99 10.91 29.29
N ALA A 24 -13.08 10.74 30.04
CA ALA A 24 -13.02 10.20 31.41
C ALA A 24 -12.78 8.68 31.42
N ALA A 25 -13.21 7.98 30.37
CA ALA A 25 -13.03 6.54 30.22
C ALA A 25 -11.64 6.22 29.65
N GLY A 26 -10.98 5.21 30.22
CA GLY A 26 -9.72 4.70 29.67
C GLY A 26 -9.94 3.99 28.34
N ILE A 27 -8.86 3.89 27.55
CA ILE A 27 -8.87 3.12 26.30
C ILE A 27 -9.23 1.67 26.57
N THR A 28 -10.05 1.09 25.71
CA THR A 28 -10.48 -0.31 25.78
C THR A 28 -9.70 -1.19 24.82
N GLY A 29 -9.74 -2.50 25.05
CA GLY A 29 -9.24 -3.47 24.06
C GLY A 29 -7.72 -3.55 23.90
N LEU A 30 -6.93 -2.86 24.75
CA LEU A 30 -5.48 -3.10 24.85
C LEU A 30 -5.16 -4.60 24.96
N LYS A 31 -4.40 -5.09 23.99
CA LYS A 31 -3.80 -6.43 23.92
C LYS A 31 -2.29 -6.29 23.76
N ALA A 32 -1.55 -7.21 24.34
CA ALA A 32 -0.11 -7.32 24.18
C ALA A 32 0.22 -8.71 23.63
N THR A 33 1.03 -8.76 22.57
CA THR A 33 1.43 -10.00 21.88
C THR A 33 2.95 -10.11 21.85
N GLY A 34 3.47 -11.22 22.33
CA GLY A 34 4.91 -11.51 22.31
C GLY A 34 5.38 -11.95 20.93
N HIS A 35 6.40 -11.26 20.40
CA HIS A 35 7.08 -11.58 19.15
C HIS A 35 8.58 -11.81 19.40
N ASP A 36 9.31 -12.14 18.33
CA ASP A 36 10.78 -12.20 18.40
C ASP A 36 11.35 -10.84 18.78
N ARG A 37 11.97 -10.80 19.96
CA ARG A 37 12.65 -9.64 20.55
C ARG A 37 11.80 -8.39 20.74
N ARG A 38 10.48 -8.50 20.65
CA ARG A 38 9.56 -7.36 20.82
C ARG A 38 8.20 -7.80 21.38
N ILE A 39 7.45 -6.83 21.89
CA ILE A 39 6.04 -6.97 22.22
C ILE A 39 5.24 -5.95 21.41
N ASP A 40 4.26 -6.42 20.65
CA ASP A 40 3.33 -5.57 19.92
C ASP A 40 2.09 -5.31 20.78
N LEU A 41 1.68 -4.06 20.86
CA LEU A 41 0.50 -3.58 21.54
C LEU A 41 -0.53 -3.09 20.52
N VAL A 42 -1.78 -3.46 20.69
CA VAL A 42 -2.91 -2.99 19.86
C VAL A 42 -4.07 -2.62 20.77
N TRP A 43 -4.79 -1.55 20.46
CA TRP A 43 -5.97 -1.11 21.21
C TRP A 43 -7.02 -0.47 20.30
N ASN A 44 -8.23 -0.27 20.83
CA ASN A 44 -9.29 0.43 20.12
C ASN A 44 -8.97 1.92 20.03
N SER A 45 -9.07 2.51 18.84
CA SER A 45 -8.80 3.94 18.65
C SER A 45 -9.81 4.82 19.37
N ASP A 46 -9.34 5.91 19.97
CA ASP A 46 -10.12 7.01 20.52
C ASP A 46 -10.13 8.15 19.48
N GLU A 47 -11.28 8.44 18.88
CA GLU A 47 -11.43 9.44 17.82
C GLU A 47 -11.15 10.87 18.29
N GLN A 48 -11.26 11.13 19.60
CA GLN A 48 -11.00 12.44 20.18
C GLN A 48 -9.52 12.62 20.56
N ALA A 49 -8.73 11.54 20.54
CA ALA A 49 -7.35 11.58 20.93
C ALA A 49 -6.47 12.30 19.90
N ALA A 50 -5.71 13.29 20.37
CA ALA A 50 -4.57 13.84 19.63
C ALA A 50 -3.40 12.84 19.55
N GLY A 51 -3.37 11.88 20.48
CA GLY A 51 -2.49 10.72 20.46
C GLY A 51 -2.47 9.97 21.79
N TYR A 52 -1.44 9.16 21.99
CA TYR A 52 -1.36 8.18 23.06
C TYR A 52 -0.04 8.29 23.83
N ASN A 53 -0.11 8.01 25.13
CA ASN A 53 1.04 7.74 25.98
C ASN A 53 1.03 6.26 26.37
N ILE A 54 2.15 5.57 26.12
CA ILE A 54 2.32 4.16 26.38
C ILE A 54 3.23 4.01 27.59
N TYR A 55 2.79 3.18 28.54
CA TYR A 55 3.50 2.92 29.78
C TYR A 55 3.84 1.44 29.88
N ARG A 56 5.00 1.14 30.47
CA ARG A 56 5.52 -0.21 30.70
C ARG A 56 5.98 -0.37 32.14
N THR A 57 5.79 -1.54 32.72
CA THR A 57 6.43 -1.94 33.98
C THR A 57 6.99 -3.36 33.86
N ASP A 58 8.02 -3.65 34.66
CA ASP A 58 8.51 -5.02 34.87
C ASP A 58 7.43 -5.78 35.66
N ASN A 59 7.19 -7.04 35.30
CA ASN A 59 6.15 -7.85 35.92
C ASN A 59 6.44 -8.03 37.43
N GLY A 60 5.72 -7.30 38.30
CA GLY A 60 5.90 -7.30 39.75
C GLY A 60 6.42 -6.01 40.38
N ARG A 61 6.72 -4.94 39.61
CA ARG A 61 7.06 -3.61 40.14
C ARG A 61 5.89 -2.64 40.05
N SER A 62 5.75 -1.77 41.06
CA SER A 62 4.69 -0.75 41.14
C SER A 62 4.95 0.49 40.26
N SER A 63 6.15 0.66 39.72
CA SER A 63 6.55 1.85 38.97
C SER A 63 6.38 1.69 37.46
N TRP A 64 5.57 2.56 36.84
CA TRP A 64 5.34 2.59 35.39
C TRP A 64 6.24 3.61 34.69
N ILE A 65 6.91 3.19 33.61
CA ILE A 65 7.79 4.02 32.78
C ILE A 65 7.06 4.37 31.47
N LYS A 66 7.06 5.65 31.10
CA LYS A 66 6.53 6.09 29.80
C LYS A 66 7.53 5.79 28.69
N LEU A 67 7.10 5.08 27.64
CA LEU A 67 7.97 4.65 26.55
C LEU A 67 8.16 5.69 25.43
N ASN A 68 7.16 6.55 25.20
CA ASN A 68 7.18 7.49 24.09
C ASN A 68 7.48 8.93 24.53
N ILE A 69 8.37 9.62 23.79
CA ILE A 69 8.68 11.03 24.03
C ILE A 69 7.56 11.91 23.45
N LYS A 70 7.29 11.79 22.15
CA LYS A 70 6.18 12.47 21.45
C LYS A 70 4.91 11.64 21.53
N LEU A 71 3.74 12.28 21.45
CA LEU A 71 2.47 11.57 21.35
C LEU A 71 2.49 10.58 20.21
N HIS A 72 2.20 9.32 20.54
CA HIS A 72 2.10 8.25 19.57
C HIS A 72 0.72 8.33 18.92
N LYS A 73 0.63 8.30 17.59
CA LYS A 73 -0.64 8.52 16.89
C LYS A 73 -1.40 7.22 16.54
N PRO A 74 -0.75 6.18 16.02
CA PRO A 74 -1.44 4.92 15.72
C PRO A 74 -1.95 4.23 16.99
N SER A 75 -3.03 3.45 16.87
CA SER A 75 -3.50 2.58 17.96
C SER A 75 -2.74 1.23 18.04
N VAL A 76 -1.49 1.23 17.57
CA VAL A 76 -0.57 0.09 17.55
C VAL A 76 0.84 0.54 17.92
N TYR A 77 1.53 -0.17 18.80
CA TYR A 77 2.89 0.18 19.24
C TYR A 77 3.75 -1.08 19.38
N SER A 78 4.98 -1.06 18.85
CA SER A 78 5.93 -2.16 19.00
C SER A 78 7.06 -1.76 19.96
N ASP A 79 7.14 -2.43 21.09
CA ASP A 79 8.20 -2.27 22.08
C ASP A 79 9.35 -3.25 21.77
N PHE A 80 10.45 -2.74 21.21
CA PHE A 80 11.62 -3.57 20.89
C PHE A 80 12.50 -3.74 22.13
N LEU A 81 12.71 -4.99 22.53
CA LEU A 81 13.35 -5.37 23.79
C LEU A 81 14.80 -5.83 23.60
N GLY A 82 15.23 -6.06 22.35
CA GLY A 82 16.58 -6.52 22.02
C GLY A 82 16.86 -8.00 22.36
N GLY A 83 15.96 -8.69 23.06
CA GLY A 83 16.10 -10.09 23.45
C GLY A 83 14.77 -10.81 23.68
N ASN A 84 14.86 -12.14 23.69
CA ASN A 84 13.72 -13.01 23.97
C ASN A 84 13.60 -13.28 25.48
N ASP A 85 12.48 -13.87 25.86
CA ASP A 85 12.14 -14.24 27.23
C ASP A 85 11.96 -13.06 28.21
N GLN A 86 11.72 -11.87 27.70
CA GLN A 86 11.48 -10.68 28.51
C GLN A 86 9.98 -10.45 28.68
N GLN A 87 9.51 -10.31 29.92
CA GLN A 87 8.10 -10.14 30.24
C GLN A 87 7.82 -8.74 30.78
N TYR A 88 6.80 -8.10 30.21
CA TYR A 88 6.39 -6.75 30.58
C TYR A 88 4.86 -6.62 30.63
N SER A 89 4.42 -5.66 31.42
CA SER A 89 3.03 -5.21 31.49
C SER A 89 2.90 -3.79 30.94
N TYR A 90 1.79 -3.51 30.28
CA TYR A 90 1.55 -2.29 29.54
C TYR A 90 0.20 -1.66 29.87
N GLN A 91 0.18 -0.32 29.84
CA GLN A 91 -1.02 0.50 29.94
C GLN A 91 -0.93 1.65 28.93
N VAL A 92 -2.07 2.12 28.45
CA VAL A 92 -2.13 3.24 27.50
C VAL A 92 -3.10 4.30 28.03
N LYS A 93 -2.77 5.57 27.81
CA LYS A 93 -3.67 6.71 27.99
C LYS A 93 -3.85 7.44 26.67
N SER A 94 -5.08 7.82 26.36
CA SER A 94 -5.32 8.83 25.32
C SER A 94 -4.98 10.21 25.87
N VAL A 95 -4.57 11.08 24.96
CA VAL A 95 -4.27 12.49 25.22
C VAL A 95 -5.09 13.29 24.23
N LEU A 96 -5.95 14.17 24.74
CA LEU A 96 -6.78 15.06 23.91
C LEU A 96 -5.96 16.25 23.40
N ALA A 97 -6.55 17.03 22.49
CA ALA A 97 -5.89 18.18 21.87
C ALA A 97 -5.50 19.28 22.88
N ASP A 98 -6.23 19.40 23.98
CA ASP A 98 -5.95 20.34 25.08
C ASP A 98 -4.89 19.81 26.08
N GLY A 99 -4.37 18.60 25.85
CA GLY A 99 -3.37 17.95 26.71
C GLY A 99 -3.95 17.17 27.89
N SER A 100 -5.28 17.18 28.09
CA SER A 100 -5.95 16.34 29.08
C SER A 100 -5.77 14.85 28.74
N LYS A 101 -5.75 14.01 29.78
CA LYS A 101 -5.43 12.58 29.66
C LYS A 101 -6.60 11.76 30.20
N SER A 102 -6.89 10.65 29.54
CA SER A 102 -7.86 9.69 30.05
C SER A 102 -7.36 8.89 31.25
N ALA A 103 -8.27 8.13 31.86
CA ALA A 103 -7.91 7.05 32.77
C ALA A 103 -6.99 6.04 32.07
N VAL A 104 -6.19 5.30 32.85
CA VAL A 104 -5.40 4.20 32.28
C VAL A 104 -6.32 3.13 31.69
N SER A 105 -5.88 2.51 30.60
CA SER A 105 -6.49 1.28 30.11
C SER A 105 -6.37 0.14 31.13
N GLN A 106 -7.05 -0.98 30.87
CA GLN A 106 -6.68 -2.24 31.51
C GLN A 106 -5.21 -2.58 31.25
N THR A 107 -4.59 -3.30 32.17
CA THR A 107 -3.23 -3.81 31.99
C THR A 107 -3.21 -4.99 31.02
N ALA A 108 -2.34 -4.94 30.02
CA ALA A 108 -2.04 -6.08 29.16
C ALA A 108 -0.59 -6.51 29.37
N SER A 109 -0.33 -7.82 29.43
CA SER A 109 1.03 -8.33 29.63
C SER A 109 1.38 -9.36 28.58
N ALA A 110 2.64 -9.37 28.16
CA ALA A 110 3.17 -10.37 27.25
C ALA A 110 4.64 -10.63 27.55
N LYS A 111 5.16 -11.72 26.98
CA LYS A 111 6.55 -12.13 27.06
C LYS A 111 7.10 -12.27 25.64
N SER A 112 8.23 -11.64 25.31
CA SER A 112 8.90 -11.87 24.03
C SER A 112 9.39 -13.31 23.95
N ARG A 113 9.44 -13.87 22.74
CA ARG A 113 9.79 -15.28 22.53
C ARG A 113 10.50 -15.45 21.21
N ALA A 114 11.40 -16.44 21.14
CA ALA A 114 11.93 -16.87 19.86
C ALA A 114 10.79 -17.35 18.95
N MET A 115 10.87 -16.97 17.68
CA MET A 115 9.95 -17.41 16.63
C MET A 115 10.69 -18.35 15.68
N ASN A 116 10.01 -19.39 15.22
CA ASN A 116 10.49 -20.15 14.09
C ASN A 116 10.33 -19.36 12.77
N GLU A 117 10.83 -19.89 11.66
CA GLU A 117 10.81 -19.19 10.37
C GLU A 117 9.39 -18.80 9.91
N GLU A 118 8.41 -19.70 10.03
CA GLU A 118 7.03 -19.44 9.60
C GLU A 118 6.32 -18.41 10.49
N GLU A 119 6.58 -18.46 11.80
CA GLU A 119 6.08 -17.46 12.74
C GLU A 119 6.71 -16.09 12.48
N LEU A 120 8.00 -16.04 12.18
CA LEU A 120 8.70 -14.81 11.83
C LEU A 120 8.17 -14.24 10.51
N LEU A 121 7.98 -15.09 9.49
CA LEU A 121 7.39 -14.71 8.21
C LEU A 121 5.99 -14.12 8.40
N THR A 122 5.13 -14.81 9.15
CA THR A 122 3.78 -14.33 9.50
C THR A 122 3.85 -12.99 10.23
N SER A 123 4.78 -12.85 11.18
CA SER A 123 4.98 -11.61 11.93
C SER A 123 5.40 -10.44 11.04
N VAL A 124 6.30 -10.67 10.07
CA VAL A 124 6.73 -9.65 9.09
C VAL A 124 5.58 -9.29 8.14
N GLN A 125 4.82 -10.28 7.66
CA GLN A 125 3.65 -10.05 6.81
C GLN A 125 2.57 -9.24 7.54
N GLN A 126 2.27 -9.59 8.78
CA GLN A 126 1.31 -8.86 9.60
C GLN A 126 1.75 -7.41 9.83
N ALA A 127 3.02 -7.17 10.19
CA ALA A 127 3.54 -5.82 10.39
C ALA A 127 3.48 -4.98 9.10
N THR A 128 3.81 -5.59 7.95
CA THR A 128 3.73 -4.94 6.64
C THR A 128 2.29 -4.64 6.25
N LEU A 129 1.36 -5.57 6.49
CA LEU A 129 -0.07 -5.39 6.21
C LEU A 129 -0.64 -4.15 6.92
N ARG A 130 -0.20 -3.84 8.14
CA ARG A 130 -0.66 -2.64 8.87
C ARG A 130 -0.44 -1.34 8.08
N TYR A 131 0.59 -1.27 7.24
CA TYR A 131 0.83 -0.10 6.38
C TYR A 131 -0.32 0.13 5.39
N PHE A 132 -0.82 -0.93 4.77
CA PHE A 132 -1.88 -0.86 3.77
C PHE A 132 -3.28 -0.91 4.38
N TRP A 133 -3.42 -1.60 5.51
CA TRP A 133 -4.70 -1.80 6.18
C TRP A 133 -5.04 -0.69 7.17
N GLU A 134 -4.21 -0.48 8.18
CA GLU A 134 -4.46 0.49 9.26
C GLU A 134 -4.02 1.90 8.85
N TYR A 135 -2.90 2.01 8.12
CA TYR A 135 -2.34 3.29 7.65
C TYR A 135 -2.80 3.69 6.24
N GLY A 136 -3.65 2.86 5.60
CA GLY A 136 -4.36 3.21 4.38
C GLY A 136 -5.13 4.53 4.52
N HIS A 137 -5.31 5.26 3.43
CA HIS A 137 -5.99 6.55 3.48
C HIS A 137 -7.44 6.40 3.98
N PRO A 138 -7.91 7.18 4.96
CA PRO A 138 -9.20 6.92 5.62
C PRO A 138 -10.42 7.08 4.70
N VAL A 139 -10.31 7.88 3.63
CA VAL A 139 -11.39 8.10 2.67
C VAL A 139 -11.37 7.05 1.54
N SER A 140 -10.20 6.76 1.00
CA SER A 140 -10.06 5.99 -0.24
C SER A 140 -9.55 4.58 -0.03
N GLY A 141 -9.02 4.26 1.15
CA GLY A 141 -8.34 3.00 1.44
C GLY A 141 -7.00 2.82 0.72
N LEU A 142 -6.58 3.78 -0.13
CA LEU A 142 -5.37 3.66 -0.95
C LEU A 142 -4.09 3.70 -0.11
N ALA A 143 -3.01 3.17 -0.67
CA ALA A 143 -1.71 3.21 -0.04
C ALA A 143 -1.16 4.64 -0.08
N ARG A 144 -0.76 5.14 1.10
CA ARG A 144 0.00 6.39 1.20
C ARG A 144 1.39 6.18 0.61
N GLU A 145 1.94 7.22 -0.01
CA GLU A 145 3.30 7.20 -0.58
C GLU A 145 4.37 6.87 0.46
N ARG A 146 4.29 7.48 1.65
CA ARG A 146 5.22 7.21 2.77
C ARG A 146 4.55 7.55 4.09
N LYS A 147 5.12 7.07 5.19
CA LYS A 147 4.74 7.53 6.52
C LYS A 147 4.94 9.05 6.62
N GLY A 148 3.87 9.77 6.92
CA GLY A 148 3.85 11.22 7.01
C GLY A 148 3.54 11.96 5.70
N SER A 149 3.20 11.26 4.61
CA SER A 149 2.85 11.90 3.31
C SER A 149 1.51 12.63 3.29
N GLY A 150 0.79 12.65 4.42
CA GLY A 150 -0.53 13.25 4.53
C GLY A 150 -1.49 12.64 3.51
N ASP A 151 -2.19 13.49 2.78
CA ASP A 151 -3.18 13.11 1.78
C ASP A 151 -2.59 12.48 0.49
N THR A 152 -1.27 12.31 0.39
CA THR A 152 -0.64 11.75 -0.82
C THR A 152 -0.69 10.24 -0.83
N CYS A 153 -1.43 9.69 -1.80
CA CYS A 153 -1.45 8.27 -2.14
C CYS A 153 -0.65 8.00 -3.42
N THR A 154 -0.15 6.77 -3.56
CA THR A 154 0.58 6.28 -4.75
C THR A 154 -0.23 5.18 -5.43
N SER A 155 -0.33 5.20 -6.76
CA SER A 155 -1.10 4.22 -7.52
C SER A 155 -0.41 2.85 -7.58
N GLY A 156 0.88 2.74 -7.90
CA GLY A 156 1.55 1.44 -7.92
C GLY A 156 1.74 0.85 -6.54
N GLY A 157 2.09 1.67 -5.54
CA GLY A 157 2.10 1.23 -4.15
C GLY A 157 0.72 0.78 -3.64
N THR A 158 -0.37 1.32 -4.21
CA THR A 158 -1.73 0.82 -3.97
C THR A 158 -1.92 -0.57 -4.57
N GLY A 159 -1.45 -0.83 -5.80
CA GLY A 159 -1.47 -2.16 -6.40
C GLY A 159 -0.81 -3.22 -5.51
N PHE A 160 0.38 -2.91 -5.01
CA PHE A 160 1.08 -3.79 -4.05
C PHE A 160 0.29 -3.95 -2.75
N GLY A 161 -0.31 -2.88 -2.25
CA GLY A 161 -1.16 -2.90 -1.07
C GLY A 161 -2.41 -3.77 -1.23
N MET A 162 -3.03 -3.79 -2.41
CA MET A 162 -4.18 -4.65 -2.69
C MET A 162 -3.79 -6.13 -2.57
N MET A 163 -2.62 -6.52 -3.09
CA MET A 163 -2.10 -7.88 -2.94
C MET A 163 -1.73 -8.20 -1.48
N ALA A 164 -1.19 -7.24 -0.73
CA ALA A 164 -0.94 -7.42 0.70
C ALA A 164 -2.24 -7.66 1.49
N ILE A 165 -3.31 -6.93 1.20
CA ILE A 165 -4.64 -7.11 1.81
C ILE A 165 -5.20 -8.50 1.47
N MET A 166 -5.07 -8.94 0.21
CA MET A 166 -5.43 -10.29 -0.22
C MET A 166 -4.67 -11.37 0.57
N VAL A 167 -3.35 -11.24 0.71
CA VAL A 167 -2.53 -12.14 1.53
C VAL A 167 -2.97 -12.09 3.00
N GLY A 168 -3.34 -10.93 3.52
CA GLY A 168 -3.90 -10.77 4.86
C GLY A 168 -5.17 -11.58 5.08
N ALA A 169 -6.07 -11.60 4.08
CA ALA A 169 -7.28 -12.42 4.11
C ALA A 169 -6.95 -13.92 4.05
N GLU A 170 -6.04 -14.33 3.16
CA GLU A 170 -5.65 -15.74 3.00
C GLU A 170 -4.96 -16.29 4.25
N ARG A 171 -4.12 -15.46 4.90
CA ARG A 171 -3.42 -15.80 6.14
C ARG A 171 -4.31 -15.69 7.37
N GLY A 172 -5.58 -15.30 7.24
CA GLY A 172 -6.50 -15.11 8.36
C GLY A 172 -6.12 -13.97 9.31
N LEU A 173 -5.29 -13.02 8.85
CA LEU A 173 -4.88 -11.84 9.62
C LEU A 173 -5.98 -10.77 9.67
N ILE A 174 -6.84 -10.76 8.67
CA ILE A 174 -8.08 -9.98 8.56
C ILE A 174 -9.15 -10.89 7.95
N GLY A 175 -10.45 -10.60 8.19
CA GLY A 175 -11.51 -11.40 7.59
C GLY A 175 -11.66 -11.10 6.10
N ARG A 176 -12.03 -12.15 5.35
CA ARG A 176 -12.18 -12.06 3.89
C ARG A 176 -13.23 -11.03 3.46
N THR A 177 -14.37 -10.97 4.15
CA THR A 177 -15.44 -10.02 3.82
C THR A 177 -14.95 -8.58 4.01
N GLU A 178 -14.30 -8.28 5.14
CA GLU A 178 -13.76 -6.94 5.43
C GLU A 178 -12.68 -6.56 4.41
N ALA A 179 -11.83 -7.51 4.03
CA ALA A 179 -10.84 -7.31 2.97
C ALA A 179 -11.50 -6.98 1.61
N ALA A 180 -12.54 -7.72 1.23
CA ALA A 180 -13.30 -7.47 0.00
C ALA A 180 -13.99 -6.10 0.01
N GLU A 181 -14.59 -5.71 1.12
CA GLU A 181 -15.21 -4.38 1.32
C GLU A 181 -14.18 -3.26 1.17
N ARG A 182 -13.01 -3.40 1.82
CA ARG A 182 -11.92 -2.43 1.69
C ARG A 182 -11.45 -2.29 0.25
N LEU A 183 -11.22 -3.41 -0.43
CA LEU A 183 -10.78 -3.41 -1.83
C LEU A 183 -11.85 -2.80 -2.74
N LEU A 184 -13.13 -3.04 -2.47
CA LEU A 184 -14.22 -2.42 -3.20
C LEU A 184 -14.27 -0.90 -2.97
N THR A 185 -14.02 -0.41 -1.75
CA THR A 185 -13.85 1.03 -1.48
C THR A 185 -12.71 1.63 -2.31
N MET A 186 -11.55 0.96 -2.36
CA MET A 186 -10.40 1.40 -3.14
C MET A 186 -10.73 1.48 -4.64
N VAL A 187 -11.34 0.42 -5.18
CA VAL A 187 -11.70 0.33 -6.60
C VAL A 187 -12.77 1.36 -6.98
N ARG A 188 -13.81 1.55 -6.15
CA ARG A 188 -14.82 2.60 -6.35
C ARG A 188 -14.17 3.99 -6.36
N PHE A 189 -13.26 4.27 -5.44
CA PHE A 189 -12.55 5.55 -5.42
C PHE A 189 -11.71 5.77 -6.68
N LEU A 190 -10.96 4.76 -7.12
CA LEU A 190 -10.15 4.82 -8.33
C LEU A 190 -10.98 4.97 -9.62
N GLN A 191 -12.20 4.45 -9.63
CA GLN A 191 -13.11 4.54 -10.77
C GLN A 191 -13.89 5.86 -10.79
N GLU A 192 -14.39 6.32 -9.64
CA GLU A 192 -15.39 7.38 -9.57
C GLU A 192 -14.81 8.74 -9.16
N LYS A 193 -13.64 8.76 -8.52
CA LYS A 193 -13.01 9.99 -7.98
C LYS A 193 -11.65 10.28 -8.59
N ALA A 194 -10.84 9.26 -8.85
CA ALA A 194 -9.50 9.47 -9.36
C ALA A 194 -9.52 10.04 -10.79
N THR A 195 -8.69 11.06 -11.04
CA THR A 195 -8.49 11.58 -12.40
C THR A 195 -7.76 10.52 -13.23
N ARG A 196 -8.27 10.24 -14.44
CA ARG A 196 -7.68 9.28 -15.39
C ARG A 196 -7.24 9.96 -16.68
N TYR A 197 -6.24 9.37 -17.32
CA TYR A 197 -5.56 9.90 -18.50
C TYR A 197 -5.41 8.79 -19.54
N HIS A 198 -6.32 8.75 -20.52
CA HIS A 198 -6.42 7.61 -21.45
C HIS A 198 -6.53 6.29 -20.66
N GLY A 199 -7.38 6.32 -19.64
CA GLY A 199 -7.55 5.24 -18.68
C GLY A 199 -6.41 5.00 -17.68
N ALA A 200 -5.22 5.55 -17.85
CA ALA A 200 -4.15 5.42 -16.85
C ALA A 200 -4.41 6.32 -15.63
N TRP A 201 -3.81 5.98 -14.49
CA TRP A 201 -3.76 6.87 -13.32
C TRP A 201 -2.42 7.61 -13.26
N SER A 202 -2.39 8.72 -12.53
CA SER A 202 -1.13 9.37 -12.16
C SER A 202 -0.39 8.58 -11.10
N HIS A 203 0.92 8.84 -10.97
CA HIS A 203 1.73 8.30 -9.89
C HIS A 203 1.13 8.69 -8.52
N TRP A 204 1.03 9.99 -8.26
CA TRP A 204 0.48 10.52 -7.02
C TRP A 204 -0.90 11.14 -7.23
N LEU A 205 -1.79 10.83 -6.28
CA LEU A 205 -3.12 11.40 -6.19
C LEU A 205 -3.47 11.76 -4.75
N SER A 206 -4.37 12.72 -4.60
CA SER A 206 -5.00 13.06 -3.33
C SER A 206 -5.92 11.91 -2.91
N GLY A 207 -5.67 11.32 -1.74
CA GLY A 207 -6.51 10.26 -1.18
C GLY A 207 -7.90 10.75 -0.77
N SER A 208 -8.09 12.06 -0.58
CA SER A 208 -9.38 12.65 -0.25
C SER A 208 -10.20 13.00 -1.49
N THR A 209 -9.56 13.43 -2.58
CA THR A 209 -10.26 14.02 -3.74
C THR A 209 -10.09 13.25 -5.05
N GLY A 210 -9.09 12.38 -5.16
CA GLY A 210 -8.75 11.65 -6.38
C GLY A 210 -7.99 12.48 -7.42
N LYS A 211 -7.79 13.78 -7.17
CA LYS A 211 -7.03 14.65 -8.08
C LYS A 211 -5.55 14.28 -8.10
N THR A 212 -4.95 14.31 -9.27
CA THR A 212 -3.49 14.16 -9.44
C THR A 212 -2.73 15.18 -8.62
N ARG A 213 -1.69 14.71 -7.93
CA ARG A 213 -0.67 15.54 -7.29
C ARG A 213 0.60 15.39 -8.13
N PRO A 214 1.06 16.44 -8.84
CA PRO A 214 2.22 16.31 -9.70
C PRO A 214 3.45 15.83 -8.92
N PHE A 215 4.13 14.81 -9.44
CA PHE A 215 5.40 14.34 -8.86
C PHE A 215 6.54 15.32 -9.18
N SER A 216 6.49 15.90 -10.37
CA SER A 216 7.42 16.93 -10.84
C SER A 216 6.69 17.97 -11.70
N ARG A 217 7.42 18.93 -12.28
CA ARG A 217 6.85 19.99 -13.13
C ARG A 217 6.09 19.44 -14.35
N TYR A 218 6.55 18.34 -14.95
CA TYR A 218 6.01 17.78 -16.20
C TYR A 218 5.31 16.44 -16.00
N ASP A 219 5.29 15.92 -14.78
CA ASP A 219 4.62 14.70 -14.40
C ASP A 219 3.36 15.04 -13.59
N ASP A 220 2.32 15.46 -14.32
CA ASP A 220 1.00 15.88 -13.84
C ASP A 220 -0.15 15.13 -14.54
N GLY A 221 0.16 13.97 -15.13
CA GLY A 221 -0.76 13.17 -15.93
C GLY A 221 -0.65 11.69 -15.63
N GLY A 222 -0.87 10.85 -16.63
CA GLY A 222 -0.81 9.40 -16.47
C GLY A 222 0.63 8.90 -16.35
N ASP A 223 0.85 8.03 -15.37
CA ASP A 223 2.06 7.24 -15.20
C ASP A 223 1.71 5.78 -15.52
N LEU A 224 2.23 5.28 -16.63
CA LEU A 224 1.89 3.95 -17.14
C LEU A 224 2.55 2.83 -16.33
N VAL A 225 3.71 3.09 -15.70
CA VAL A 225 4.42 2.10 -14.89
C VAL A 225 3.65 1.88 -13.59
N GLU A 226 3.28 2.97 -12.91
CA GLU A 226 2.48 2.91 -11.69
C GLU A 226 1.06 2.35 -11.98
N THR A 227 0.49 2.69 -13.14
CA THR A 227 -0.76 2.07 -13.61
C THR A 227 -0.62 0.57 -13.79
N ALA A 228 0.49 0.08 -14.36
CA ALA A 228 0.72 -1.35 -14.52
C ALA A 228 0.82 -2.09 -13.19
N TYR A 229 1.51 -1.53 -12.20
CA TYR A 229 1.56 -2.11 -10.85
C TYR A 229 0.18 -2.13 -10.18
N LEU A 230 -0.60 -1.07 -10.35
CA LEU A 230 -1.98 -1.02 -9.86
C LEU A 230 -2.85 -2.10 -10.51
N VAL A 231 -2.77 -2.24 -11.82
CA VAL A 231 -3.53 -3.23 -12.59
C VAL A 231 -3.08 -4.65 -12.28
N GLU A 232 -1.79 -4.92 -12.12
CA GLU A 232 -1.27 -6.22 -11.66
C GLU A 232 -1.90 -6.61 -10.33
N GLY A 233 -1.94 -5.68 -9.36
CA GLY A 233 -2.60 -5.88 -8.08
C GLY A 233 -4.10 -6.12 -8.22
N MET A 234 -4.80 -5.30 -9.02
CA MET A 234 -6.22 -5.44 -9.28
C MET A 234 -6.58 -6.79 -9.90
N LEU A 235 -5.87 -7.22 -10.94
CA LEU A 235 -6.15 -8.50 -11.60
C LEU A 235 -5.87 -9.68 -10.66
N THR A 236 -4.83 -9.59 -9.82
CA THR A 236 -4.53 -10.60 -8.81
C THR A 236 -5.69 -10.74 -7.80
N VAL A 237 -6.15 -9.62 -7.22
CA VAL A 237 -7.27 -9.68 -6.25
C VAL A 237 -8.59 -10.08 -6.91
N ARG A 238 -8.84 -9.68 -8.16
CA ARG A 238 -10.02 -10.10 -8.94
C ARG A 238 -10.11 -11.63 -9.04
N GLN A 239 -8.98 -12.31 -9.23
CA GLN A 239 -8.95 -13.77 -9.30
C GLN A 239 -9.18 -14.42 -7.93
N TYR A 240 -8.66 -13.82 -6.86
CA TYR A 240 -8.80 -14.35 -5.50
C TYR A 240 -10.22 -14.17 -4.92
N PHE A 241 -10.83 -13.00 -5.12
CA PHE A 241 -12.18 -12.67 -4.64
C PHE A 241 -13.25 -13.17 -5.63
N ASN A 242 -13.40 -14.50 -5.68
CA ASN A 242 -14.23 -15.23 -6.65
C ASN A 242 -15.56 -15.80 -6.10
N LYS A 243 -15.96 -15.47 -4.87
CA LYS A 243 -17.21 -15.99 -4.30
C LYS A 243 -18.43 -15.34 -4.97
N ASP A 244 -19.54 -16.08 -4.95
CA ASP A 244 -20.84 -15.62 -5.43
C ASP A 244 -21.55 -14.82 -4.33
N ASN A 245 -21.14 -13.56 -4.17
CA ASN A 245 -21.81 -12.58 -3.34
C ASN A 245 -21.71 -11.20 -3.99
N SER A 246 -22.57 -10.27 -3.60
CA SER A 246 -22.67 -8.94 -4.21
C SER A 246 -21.37 -8.13 -4.14
N ILE A 247 -20.65 -8.19 -3.02
CA ILE A 247 -19.41 -7.43 -2.80
C ILE A 247 -18.30 -7.93 -3.73
N GLU A 248 -18.02 -9.24 -3.72
CA GLU A 248 -16.98 -9.82 -4.57
C GLU A 248 -17.36 -9.75 -6.06
N LYS A 249 -18.65 -9.88 -6.41
CA LYS A 249 -19.12 -9.70 -7.78
C LYS A 249 -18.88 -8.28 -8.28
N GLU A 250 -19.29 -7.27 -7.53
CA GLU A 250 -19.09 -5.87 -7.92
C GLU A 250 -17.59 -5.53 -8.00
N LEU A 251 -16.79 -6.03 -7.04
CA LEU A 251 -15.33 -5.87 -7.06
C LEU A 251 -14.74 -6.40 -8.38
N ARG A 252 -15.10 -7.62 -8.79
CA ARG A 252 -14.62 -8.22 -10.04
C ARG A 252 -15.08 -7.45 -11.27
N GLU A 253 -16.34 -7.02 -11.31
CA GLU A 253 -16.91 -6.28 -12.44
C GLU A 253 -16.20 -4.94 -12.63
N ARG A 254 -16.03 -4.16 -11.56
CA ARG A 254 -15.34 -2.87 -11.61
C ARG A 254 -13.87 -3.00 -11.96
N ILE A 255 -13.16 -3.98 -11.40
CA ILE A 255 -11.78 -4.23 -11.81
C ILE A 255 -11.69 -4.58 -13.29
N THR A 256 -12.60 -5.44 -13.78
CA THR A 256 -12.63 -5.82 -15.21
C THR A 256 -12.83 -4.59 -16.09
N GLN A 257 -13.78 -3.72 -15.74
CA GLN A 257 -14.03 -2.49 -16.46
C GLN A 257 -12.82 -1.55 -16.44
N LEU A 258 -12.26 -1.29 -15.26
CA LEU A 258 -11.10 -0.42 -15.09
C LEU A 258 -9.90 -0.88 -15.93
N TRP A 259 -9.63 -2.19 -15.92
CA TRP A 259 -8.61 -2.84 -16.75
C TRP A 259 -8.85 -2.62 -18.24
N HIS A 260 -10.08 -2.84 -18.72
CA HIS A 260 -10.44 -2.66 -20.12
C HIS A 260 -10.38 -1.19 -20.56
N GLU A 261 -10.53 -0.25 -19.64
CA GLU A 261 -10.50 1.17 -19.97
C GLU A 261 -9.08 1.76 -20.06
N VAL A 262 -8.03 1.02 -19.66
CA VAL A 262 -6.65 1.50 -19.84
C VAL A 262 -6.25 1.42 -21.30
N GLU A 263 -6.02 2.58 -21.93
CA GLU A 263 -5.64 2.68 -23.35
C GLU A 263 -4.12 2.50 -23.52
N TRP A 264 -3.61 1.28 -23.33
CA TRP A 264 -2.16 1.00 -23.44
C TRP A 264 -1.56 1.45 -24.77
N GLY A 265 -2.29 1.27 -25.87
CA GLY A 265 -1.89 1.73 -27.20
C GLY A 265 -1.70 3.24 -27.32
N TRP A 266 -2.39 4.06 -26.51
CA TRP A 266 -2.16 5.52 -26.46
C TRP A 266 -0.71 5.84 -26.07
N TYR A 267 -0.16 5.05 -25.14
CA TYR A 267 1.19 5.24 -24.60
C TYR A 267 2.31 4.74 -25.52
N LEU A 268 1.99 4.27 -26.72
CA LEU A 268 2.98 4.13 -27.80
C LEU A 268 3.37 5.48 -28.40
N GLN A 269 2.68 6.58 -28.05
CA GLN A 269 2.78 7.93 -28.64
C GLN A 269 2.37 8.02 -30.11
N ARG A 270 2.66 6.99 -30.92
CA ARG A 270 2.22 6.83 -32.31
C ARG A 270 1.84 5.37 -32.57
N PRO A 271 0.86 5.09 -33.45
CA PRO A 271 0.40 3.73 -33.72
C PRO A 271 1.47 2.77 -34.27
N ASP A 272 2.49 3.29 -34.95
CA ASP A 272 3.59 2.54 -35.55
C ASP A 272 4.79 2.32 -34.60
N SER A 273 4.79 2.99 -33.45
CA SER A 273 5.84 2.83 -32.44
C SER A 273 5.74 1.46 -31.77
N LYS A 274 6.90 0.89 -31.45
CA LYS A 274 7.01 -0.31 -30.60
C LYS A 274 7.39 0.01 -29.16
N GLN A 275 7.59 1.30 -28.88
CA GLN A 275 8.13 1.81 -27.64
C GLN A 275 7.00 2.42 -26.80
N LEU A 276 6.77 1.86 -25.61
CA LEU A 276 5.91 2.49 -24.61
C LEU A 276 6.63 3.66 -23.94
N TYR A 277 5.85 4.68 -23.58
CA TYR A 277 6.27 5.84 -22.83
C TYR A 277 5.69 5.82 -21.43
N TRP A 278 6.51 6.20 -20.46
CA TRP A 278 6.17 6.17 -19.05
C TRP A 278 5.08 7.18 -18.71
N HIS A 279 5.15 8.39 -19.28
CA HIS A 279 4.26 9.48 -18.87
C HIS A 279 3.54 10.11 -20.06
N TRP A 280 2.30 10.52 -19.83
CA TRP A 280 1.57 11.44 -20.68
C TRP A 280 0.89 12.52 -19.84
N SER A 281 1.07 13.78 -20.19
CA SER A 281 0.46 14.92 -19.52
C SER A 281 -0.68 15.53 -20.34
N PRO A 282 -1.84 15.87 -19.73
CA PRO A 282 -2.88 16.63 -20.41
C PRO A 282 -2.43 18.07 -20.77
N LYS A 283 -1.42 18.61 -20.08
CA LYS A 283 -0.95 19.99 -20.25
C LYS A 283 0.32 20.06 -21.08
N TYR A 284 1.19 19.07 -20.96
CA TYR A 284 2.53 19.05 -21.55
C TYR A 284 2.71 17.94 -22.59
N GLY A 285 1.69 17.12 -22.84
CA GLY A 285 1.77 15.98 -23.75
C GLY A 285 2.90 15.03 -23.34
N TRP A 286 3.75 14.67 -24.29
CA TRP A 286 4.86 13.74 -24.11
C TRP A 286 6.15 14.41 -23.59
N LYS A 287 6.08 15.56 -22.90
CA LYS A 287 7.27 16.35 -22.53
C LYS A 287 8.29 15.60 -21.68
N MET A 288 7.85 14.71 -20.79
CA MET A 288 8.73 13.82 -20.02
C MET A 288 9.54 12.90 -20.95
N ASN A 289 8.95 12.47 -22.07
CA ASN A 289 9.59 11.71 -23.15
C ASN A 289 10.42 10.52 -22.67
N HIS A 290 9.98 9.87 -21.59
CA HIS A 290 10.71 8.78 -20.96
C HIS A 290 10.24 7.44 -21.53
N LYS A 291 11.10 6.79 -22.29
CA LYS A 291 10.87 5.47 -22.89
C LYS A 291 10.96 4.38 -21.81
N ILE A 292 10.03 3.42 -21.85
CA ILE A 292 10.04 2.25 -20.96
C ILE A 292 10.79 1.10 -21.62
N GLY A 293 11.87 0.62 -21.02
CA GLY A 293 12.64 -0.51 -21.55
C GLY A 293 13.83 -0.08 -22.39
N GLY A 294 14.19 -0.90 -23.38
CA GLY A 294 15.51 -0.89 -24.02
C GLY A 294 16.62 -1.45 -23.13
N HIS A 295 16.30 -1.81 -21.89
CA HIS A 295 17.18 -2.41 -20.89
C HIS A 295 16.29 -3.09 -19.82
N PHE A 296 16.86 -4.02 -19.05
CA PHE A 296 16.12 -4.68 -17.97
C PHE A 296 15.98 -3.72 -16.78
N ASN A 297 14.75 -3.45 -16.38
CA ASN A 297 14.41 -2.64 -15.22
C ASN A 297 13.12 -3.17 -14.54
N GLU A 298 12.46 -2.35 -13.73
CA GLU A 298 11.24 -2.71 -12.99
C GLU A 298 9.97 -2.83 -13.84
N CYS A 299 9.99 -2.43 -15.12
CA CYS A 299 8.79 -2.14 -15.90
C CYS A 299 8.31 -3.27 -16.84
N MET A 300 8.79 -4.51 -16.68
CA MET A 300 8.42 -5.62 -17.56
C MET A 300 6.89 -5.85 -17.62
N ILE A 301 6.22 -5.75 -16.46
CA ILE A 301 4.79 -5.98 -16.34
C ILE A 301 3.95 -4.98 -17.16
N VAL A 302 4.49 -3.79 -17.43
CA VAL A 302 3.84 -2.79 -18.29
C VAL A 302 3.59 -3.36 -19.68
N TYR A 303 4.62 -3.97 -20.28
CA TYR A 303 4.51 -4.56 -21.61
C TYR A 303 3.62 -5.80 -21.59
N LEU A 304 3.74 -6.66 -20.58
CA LEU A 304 2.91 -7.87 -20.48
C LEU A 304 1.42 -7.53 -20.36
N LEU A 305 1.08 -6.54 -19.54
CA LEU A 305 -0.30 -6.06 -19.41
C LEU A 305 -0.74 -5.37 -20.71
N ALA A 306 0.06 -4.47 -21.28
CA ALA A 306 -0.30 -3.82 -22.54
C ALA A 306 -0.59 -4.83 -23.67
N ILE A 307 0.17 -5.93 -23.75
CA ILE A 307 -0.07 -7.02 -24.72
C ILE A 307 -1.33 -7.81 -24.36
N ALA A 308 -1.57 -8.06 -23.07
CA ALA A 308 -2.72 -8.83 -22.59
C ALA A 308 -4.05 -8.07 -22.60
N SER A 309 -4.04 -6.75 -22.86
CA SER A 309 -5.25 -5.93 -22.85
C SER A 309 -6.27 -6.42 -23.90
N PRO A 310 -7.53 -6.69 -23.50
CA PRO A 310 -8.54 -7.20 -24.43
C PRO A 310 -9.21 -6.11 -25.28
N SER A 311 -8.98 -4.84 -24.96
CA SER A 311 -9.66 -3.67 -25.56
C SER A 311 -8.68 -2.69 -26.21
N HIS A 312 -7.49 -2.51 -25.61
CA HIS A 312 -6.45 -1.61 -26.12
C HIS A 312 -5.08 -2.31 -26.19
N PRO A 313 -4.97 -3.49 -26.84
CA PRO A 313 -3.71 -4.23 -26.91
C PRO A 313 -2.64 -3.49 -27.71
N ILE A 314 -1.38 -3.74 -27.37
CA ILE A 314 -0.23 -3.46 -28.24
C ILE A 314 0.26 -4.76 -28.90
N SER A 315 1.02 -4.66 -30.01
CA SER A 315 1.64 -5.83 -30.64
C SER A 315 2.60 -6.54 -29.68
N ALA A 316 2.65 -7.88 -29.75
CA ALA A 316 3.65 -8.66 -29.03
C ALA A 316 5.09 -8.29 -29.41
N ASP A 317 5.32 -7.75 -30.62
CA ASP A 317 6.65 -7.29 -31.05
C ASP A 317 7.17 -6.15 -30.16
N CYS A 318 6.29 -5.36 -29.56
CA CYS A 318 6.67 -4.30 -28.63
C CYS A 318 7.47 -4.85 -27.43
N TYR A 319 7.29 -6.11 -27.06
CA TYR A 319 8.13 -6.75 -26.05
C TYR A 319 9.60 -6.89 -26.50
N TYR A 320 9.84 -7.23 -27.76
CA TYR A 320 11.20 -7.40 -28.26
C TYR A 320 11.81 -6.07 -28.71
N GLU A 321 11.08 -5.26 -29.45
CA GLU A 321 11.58 -4.02 -30.03
C GLU A 321 11.55 -2.85 -29.04
N GLY A 322 10.59 -2.84 -28.11
CA GLY A 322 10.45 -1.82 -27.07
C GLY A 322 11.07 -2.23 -25.73
N TRP A 323 10.56 -3.29 -25.10
CA TRP A 323 11.04 -3.71 -23.78
C TRP A 323 12.50 -4.17 -23.82
N CYS A 324 12.82 -5.16 -24.65
CA CYS A 324 14.20 -5.64 -24.79
C CYS A 324 15.08 -4.66 -25.60
N GLY A 325 14.46 -3.81 -26.43
CA GLY A 325 15.16 -2.95 -27.38
C GLY A 325 15.65 -3.71 -28.62
N GLU A 326 15.74 -2.99 -29.73
CA GLU A 326 16.35 -3.49 -30.97
C GLU A 326 17.45 -2.55 -31.49
N PRO A 327 18.72 -3.01 -31.56
CA PRO A 327 19.23 -4.28 -31.05
C PRO A 327 19.20 -4.34 -29.51
N ALA A 328 19.05 -5.53 -28.94
CA ALA A 328 18.92 -5.76 -27.49
C ALA A 328 20.24 -5.64 -26.70
N THR A 329 21.13 -4.75 -27.13
CA THR A 329 22.51 -4.62 -26.64
C THR A 329 22.56 -4.21 -25.17
N GLU A 330 21.68 -3.30 -24.75
CA GLU A 330 21.59 -2.81 -23.36
C GLU A 330 20.71 -3.72 -22.47
N TYR A 331 20.05 -4.71 -23.08
CA TYR A 331 19.21 -5.68 -22.37
C TYR A 331 19.96 -6.96 -22.05
N VAL A 332 20.73 -7.50 -22.99
CA VAL A 332 21.51 -8.72 -22.80
C VAL A 332 22.78 -8.41 -21.99
N ASN A 333 23.11 -9.28 -21.05
CA ASN A 333 24.33 -9.18 -20.24
C ASN A 333 25.31 -10.31 -20.56
N GLY A 334 24.92 -11.55 -20.24
CA GLY A 334 25.72 -12.74 -20.48
C GLY A 334 26.95 -12.92 -19.56
N ASN A 335 27.24 -12.04 -18.61
CA ASN A 335 28.37 -12.21 -17.70
C ASN A 335 28.03 -13.09 -16.48
N SER A 336 29.05 -13.45 -15.70
CA SER A 336 28.86 -14.08 -14.38
C SER A 336 29.34 -13.15 -13.28
N TYR A 337 28.54 -13.00 -12.23
CA TYR A 337 28.86 -12.21 -11.05
C TYR A 337 28.77 -13.11 -9.82
N TYR A 338 29.82 -13.12 -8.99
CA TYR A 338 29.86 -13.93 -7.76
C TYR A 338 29.58 -15.43 -8.00
N GLY A 339 30.00 -15.97 -9.15
CA GLY A 339 29.76 -17.37 -9.54
C GLY A 339 28.40 -17.66 -10.16
N TYR A 340 27.51 -16.67 -10.28
CA TYR A 340 26.18 -16.83 -10.88
C TYR A 340 26.10 -16.18 -12.26
N LYS A 341 25.61 -16.92 -13.25
CA LYS A 341 25.34 -16.40 -14.61
C LYS A 341 24.18 -15.40 -14.56
N GLN A 342 24.37 -14.24 -15.17
CA GLN A 342 23.30 -13.26 -15.41
C GLN A 342 23.09 -13.13 -16.92
N TRP A 343 21.89 -13.44 -17.40
CA TRP A 343 21.58 -13.45 -18.83
C TRP A 343 21.18 -12.07 -19.33
N VAL A 344 20.36 -11.34 -18.56
CA VAL A 344 19.84 -10.02 -18.93
C VAL A 344 19.99 -9.01 -17.78
N GLY A 345 20.02 -7.74 -18.16
CA GLY A 345 20.04 -6.57 -17.29
C GLY A 345 21.39 -6.02 -16.89
N TRP A 346 21.38 -4.94 -16.13
CA TRP A 346 22.58 -4.21 -15.71
C TRP A 346 23.64 -5.13 -15.08
N PRO A 347 24.94 -4.79 -15.17
CA PRO A 347 25.95 -5.48 -14.38
C PRO A 347 25.53 -5.58 -12.91
N LYS A 348 25.50 -6.80 -12.37
CA LYS A 348 25.02 -7.10 -11.00
C LYS A 348 23.53 -6.78 -10.74
N GLY A 349 22.72 -6.67 -11.78
CA GLY A 349 21.26 -6.63 -11.74
C GLY A 349 20.60 -5.27 -11.46
N GLY A 350 21.36 -4.25 -11.05
CA GLY A 350 20.80 -2.95 -10.66
C GLY A 350 20.10 -2.99 -9.29
N PRO A 351 19.21 -2.03 -8.99
CA PRO A 351 18.39 -2.07 -7.79
C PRO A 351 17.56 -3.35 -7.69
N LEU A 352 17.63 -4.04 -6.54
CA LEU A 352 17.04 -5.38 -6.39
C LEU A 352 15.52 -5.42 -6.62
N PHE A 353 14.83 -4.29 -6.42
CA PHE A 353 13.38 -4.18 -6.67
C PHE A 353 13.00 -4.40 -8.14
N PHE A 354 13.94 -4.34 -9.08
CA PHE A 354 13.74 -4.76 -10.47
C PHE A 354 13.28 -6.21 -10.56
N THR A 355 13.71 -7.05 -9.62
CA THR A 355 13.27 -8.46 -9.53
C THR A 355 12.03 -8.67 -8.67
N HIS A 356 11.42 -7.60 -8.15
CA HIS A 356 10.23 -7.65 -7.30
C HIS A 356 8.99 -7.15 -8.04
N TYR A 357 8.95 -5.88 -8.46
CA TYR A 357 7.69 -5.19 -8.77
C TYR A 357 6.91 -5.81 -9.91
N SER A 358 7.57 -6.15 -11.02
CA SER A 358 6.97 -6.85 -12.15
C SER A 358 6.68 -8.34 -11.90
N PHE A 359 6.96 -8.86 -10.71
CA PHE A 359 6.96 -10.28 -10.40
C PHE A 359 6.20 -10.62 -9.11
N ILE A 360 5.38 -9.69 -8.60
CA ILE A 360 4.56 -9.96 -7.40
C ILE A 360 3.35 -10.80 -7.78
N GLY A 361 2.65 -10.43 -8.85
CA GLY A 361 1.54 -11.18 -9.44
C GLY A 361 2.00 -12.07 -10.60
N PHE A 362 2.88 -11.56 -11.48
CA PHE A 362 3.40 -12.36 -12.59
C PHE A 362 4.48 -13.36 -12.11
N ASP A 363 4.15 -14.64 -12.13
CA ASP A 363 5.07 -15.70 -11.71
C ASP A 363 6.19 -15.93 -12.73
N PRO A 364 7.47 -15.65 -12.41
CA PRO A 364 8.57 -15.85 -13.35
C PRO A 364 9.02 -17.31 -13.48
N ARG A 365 8.53 -18.23 -12.65
CA ARG A 365 8.97 -19.63 -12.64
C ARG A 365 8.60 -20.30 -13.96
N GLY A 366 9.60 -20.91 -14.61
CA GLY A 366 9.44 -21.53 -15.92
C GLY A 366 9.12 -20.57 -17.06
N LYS A 367 9.00 -19.25 -16.83
CA LYS A 367 8.76 -18.25 -17.87
C LYS A 367 10.07 -17.90 -18.55
N LYS A 368 10.09 -18.01 -19.88
CA LYS A 368 11.27 -17.78 -20.70
C LYS A 368 10.90 -16.93 -21.91
N ASP A 369 11.80 -16.04 -22.29
CA ASP A 369 11.85 -15.46 -23.63
C ASP A 369 13.05 -16.04 -24.38
N LYS A 370 13.42 -15.43 -25.52
CA LYS A 370 14.59 -15.86 -26.30
C LYS A 370 15.95 -15.60 -25.62
N TYR A 371 15.99 -14.88 -24.50
CA TYR A 371 17.21 -14.46 -23.82
C TYR A 371 17.45 -15.19 -22.49
N CYS A 372 16.40 -15.40 -21.67
CA CYS A 372 16.56 -15.98 -20.35
C CYS A 372 15.31 -16.66 -19.80
N ASN A 373 15.51 -17.45 -18.74
CA ASN A 373 14.44 -17.74 -17.79
C ASN A 373 14.40 -16.65 -16.71
N TYR A 374 13.26 -16.02 -16.51
CA TYR A 374 13.13 -14.89 -15.59
C TYR A 374 13.36 -15.27 -14.14
N PHE A 375 12.90 -16.44 -13.69
CA PHE A 375 13.13 -16.87 -12.32
C PHE A 375 14.61 -17.14 -12.04
N GLU A 376 15.28 -17.86 -12.95
CA GLU A 376 16.72 -18.12 -12.83
C GLU A 376 17.54 -16.82 -12.88
N ASN A 377 17.22 -15.91 -13.79
CA ASN A 377 17.89 -14.61 -13.89
C ASN A 377 17.68 -13.77 -12.62
N ASN A 378 16.44 -13.63 -12.15
CA ASN A 378 16.10 -12.87 -10.95
C ASN A 378 16.71 -13.47 -9.69
N ARG A 379 16.69 -14.81 -9.56
CA ARG A 379 17.36 -15.52 -8.46
C ARG A 379 18.85 -15.25 -8.46
N ASN A 380 19.50 -15.30 -9.61
CA ASN A 380 20.94 -15.07 -9.72
C ASN A 380 21.30 -13.60 -9.43
N ILE A 381 20.46 -12.64 -9.82
CA ILE A 381 20.58 -11.23 -9.40
C ILE A 381 20.46 -11.09 -7.87
N SER A 382 19.68 -11.94 -7.21
CA SER A 382 19.48 -11.89 -5.75
C SER A 382 20.54 -12.69 -4.95
N ALA A 383 21.25 -13.62 -5.58
CA ALA A 383 22.05 -14.63 -4.88
C ALA A 383 23.36 -14.11 -4.26
N TRP A 384 23.86 -12.94 -4.67
CA TRP A 384 25.11 -12.39 -4.17
C TRP A 384 25.05 -11.92 -2.71
N PHE A 385 23.86 -11.69 -2.15
CA PHE A 385 23.70 -11.35 -0.74
C PHE A 385 24.09 -12.48 0.23
N LYS A 386 24.28 -13.71 -0.25
CA LYS A 386 24.75 -14.84 0.58
C LYS A 386 26.27 -14.90 0.75
N THR A 387 27.02 -14.14 -0.03
CA THR A 387 28.49 -14.22 -0.10
C THR A 387 29.21 -12.98 0.41
N GLY A 388 28.51 -12.07 1.10
CA GLY A 388 29.04 -10.80 1.63
C GLY A 388 29.09 -10.75 3.13
#